data_AF-A0A168KTV6-F1
#
_entry.id   AF-A0A168KTV6-F1
#
_cell.length_a   1.000
_cell.length_b   1.000
_cell.length_c   1.000
_cell.angle_alpha   90.00
_cell.angle_beta   90.00
_cell.angle_gamma   90.00
#
_symmetry.space_group_name_H-M   'P 1'
#
loop_
_entity.id
_entity.type
_entity.pdbx_description
1 polymer ?
#
loop_
_entity_poly.entity_id
_entity_poly.type
_entity_poly.pdbx_seq_one_letter_code
_entity_poly.pdbx_strand_id
1 'polypeptide(L)'
;MSHFFNKMKQGVTDVSKKAQNTVEAATLKIQMTTKEKEIDKNYAAIGRIVHQSVARKESTIPLAEIQKYQKAIVILEQEIAQMQRKIQQIQSQKECGCGKMLPADATYCPFCGQQFHVVKVKTAPLNEQDASHTQYVNSNRHCTQCGSSVVSTDHFCRTCGLQL
;
A
#
# COMPACT_ATOMS: atom_id res chain seq x y z
N MET A 1 21.08 -29.70 -30.30
CA MET A 1 21.57 -29.50 -28.91
C MET A 1 21.60 -28.02 -28.48
N SER A 2 20.68 -27.17 -28.94
CA SER A 2 20.69 -25.71 -28.66
C SER A 2 19.68 -25.25 -27.59
N HIS A 3 18.82 -26.16 -27.10
CA HIS A 3 17.71 -25.79 -26.20
C HIS A 3 18.09 -25.70 -24.71
N PHE A 4 19.22 -26.31 -24.30
CA PHE A 4 19.73 -26.27 -22.92
C PHE A 4 20.55 -25.01 -22.62
N PHE A 5 21.37 -24.55 -23.58
CA PHE A 5 22.22 -23.36 -23.42
C PHE A 5 21.40 -22.07 -23.30
N ASN A 6 20.26 -21.98 -24.00
CA ASN A 6 19.36 -20.82 -23.91
C ASN A 6 18.63 -20.72 -22.56
N LYS A 7 18.26 -21.85 -21.94
CA LYS A 7 17.66 -21.88 -20.59
C LYS A 7 18.65 -21.48 -19.50
N MET A 8 19.91 -21.92 -19.62
CA MET A 8 20.98 -21.55 -18.68
C MET A 8 21.30 -20.05 -18.75
N LYS A 9 21.36 -19.47 -19.96
CA LYS A 9 21.62 -18.03 -20.15
C LYS A 9 20.47 -17.16 -19.63
N GLN A 10 19.22 -17.60 -19.76
CA GLN A 10 18.03 -16.88 -19.27
C GLN A 10 17.85 -16.97 -17.74
N GLY A 11 18.13 -18.11 -17.12
CA GLY A 11 18.06 -18.29 -15.66
C GLY A 11 19.03 -17.39 -14.89
N VAL A 12 20.22 -17.13 -15.43
CA VAL A 12 21.17 -16.16 -14.86
C VAL A 12 20.60 -14.74 -14.94
N THR A 13 19.99 -14.35 -16.06
CA THR A 13 19.50 -12.97 -16.26
C THR A 13 18.30 -12.59 -15.37
N ASP A 14 17.43 -13.53 -15.02
CA ASP A 14 16.21 -13.23 -14.26
C ASP A 14 16.46 -13.17 -12.75
N VAL A 15 17.34 -14.03 -12.21
CA VAL A 15 17.87 -13.89 -10.84
C VAL A 15 18.59 -12.55 -10.67
N SER A 16 19.37 -12.14 -11.66
CA SER A 16 20.01 -10.81 -11.68
C SER A 16 18.99 -9.67 -11.63
N LYS A 17 17.87 -9.75 -12.37
CA LYS A 17 16.83 -8.70 -12.37
C LYS A 17 16.10 -8.57 -11.04
N LYS A 18 15.76 -9.68 -10.38
CA LYS A 18 15.10 -9.65 -9.06
C LYS A 18 16.01 -9.06 -7.98
N ALA A 19 17.30 -9.44 -8.00
CA ALA A 19 18.30 -8.84 -7.14
C ALA A 19 18.48 -7.34 -7.43
N GLN A 20 18.56 -6.96 -8.71
CA GLN A 20 18.66 -5.57 -9.14
C GLN A 20 17.48 -4.72 -8.68
N ASN A 21 16.25 -5.19 -8.87
CA ASN A 21 15.03 -4.52 -8.38
C ASN A 21 15.06 -4.31 -6.86
N THR A 22 15.56 -5.30 -6.11
CA THR A 22 15.67 -5.21 -4.64
C THR A 22 16.71 -4.16 -4.23
N VAL A 23 17.87 -4.15 -4.89
CA VAL A 23 18.94 -3.17 -4.65
C VAL A 23 18.51 -1.76 -5.04
N GLU A 24 17.80 -1.61 -6.16
CA GLU A 24 17.26 -0.33 -6.61
C GLU A 24 16.24 0.20 -5.59
N ALA A 25 15.30 -0.63 -5.13
CA ALA A 25 14.34 -0.24 -4.10
C ALA A 25 15.02 0.12 -2.77
N ALA A 26 16.05 -0.62 -2.35
CA ALA A 26 16.83 -0.30 -1.15
C ALA A 26 17.60 1.04 -1.30
N THR A 27 18.18 1.28 -2.47
CA THR A 27 18.89 2.52 -2.78
C THR A 27 17.94 3.72 -2.73
N LEU A 28 16.76 3.61 -3.33
CA LEU A 28 15.73 4.65 -3.27
C LEU A 28 15.30 4.94 -1.83
N LYS A 29 15.14 3.91 -0.99
CA LYS A 29 14.83 4.09 0.44
C LYS A 29 15.92 4.86 1.19
N ILE A 30 17.20 4.55 0.94
CA ILE A 30 18.33 5.28 1.55
C ILE A 30 18.33 6.75 1.12
N GLN A 31 18.03 7.04 -0.16
CA GLN A 31 17.91 8.40 -0.66
C GLN A 31 16.74 9.14 0.01
N MET A 32 15.59 8.49 0.18
CA MET A 32 14.46 9.06 0.92
C MET A 32 14.85 9.43 2.34
N THR A 33 15.49 8.54 3.10
CA THR A 33 15.96 8.84 4.46
C THR A 33 16.94 10.01 4.51
N THR A 34 17.78 10.15 3.48
CA THR A 34 18.68 11.31 3.38
C THR A 34 17.87 12.60 3.18
N LYS A 35 16.85 12.59 2.32
CA LYS A 35 15.97 13.75 2.08
C LYS A 35 15.10 14.08 3.29
N GLU A 36 14.60 13.09 4.01
CA GLU A 36 13.89 13.26 5.28
C GLU A 36 14.76 14.01 6.31
N LYS A 37 16.03 13.63 6.43
CA LYS A 37 16.98 14.37 7.27
C LYS A 37 17.22 15.81 6.81
N GLU A 38 17.20 16.09 5.50
CA GLU A 38 17.28 17.46 4.99
C GLU A 38 16.01 18.26 5.31
N ILE A 39 14.82 17.64 5.25
CA ILE A 39 13.57 18.24 5.71
C ILE A 39 13.67 18.60 7.20
N ASP A 40 14.16 17.69 8.05
CA ASP A 40 14.35 17.95 9.48
C ASP A 40 15.30 19.14 9.73
N LYS A 41 16.39 19.24 8.97
CA LYS A 41 17.31 20.39 9.03
C LYS A 41 16.63 21.71 8.65
N ASN A 42 15.77 21.68 7.63
CA ASN A 42 15.00 22.86 7.23
C ASN A 42 14.00 23.27 8.32
N TYR A 43 13.29 22.31 8.92
CA TYR A 43 12.41 22.60 10.06
C TYR A 43 13.20 23.15 11.26
N ALA A 44 14.37 22.58 11.58
CA ALA A 44 15.23 23.10 12.63
C ALA A 44 15.71 24.53 12.34
N ALA A 45 16.03 24.86 11.09
CA ALA A 45 16.40 26.22 10.69
C ALA A 45 15.24 27.21 10.88
N ILE A 46 14.02 26.84 10.46
CA ILE A 46 12.81 27.63 10.72
C ILE A 46 12.61 27.84 12.23
N GLY A 47 12.72 26.76 13.01
CA GLY A 47 12.59 26.82 14.47
C GLY A 47 13.61 27.76 15.13
N ARG A 48 14.86 27.78 14.64
CA ARG A 48 15.89 28.72 15.11
C ARG A 48 15.52 30.17 14.81
N ILE A 49 15.03 30.46 13.60
CA ILE A 49 14.59 31.81 13.20
C ILE A 49 13.49 32.29 14.15
N VAL A 50 12.44 31.47 14.33
CA VAL A 50 11.31 31.81 15.20
C VAL A 50 11.76 32.01 16.65
N HIS A 51 12.55 31.07 17.19
CA HIS A 51 13.07 31.17 18.54
C HIS A 51 13.89 32.44 18.76
N GLN A 52 14.76 32.80 17.81
CA GLN A 52 15.58 33.99 17.88
C GLN A 52 14.74 35.28 17.84
N SER A 53 13.75 35.37 16.95
CA SER A 53 12.85 36.53 16.88
C SER A 53 12.09 36.72 18.19
N VAL A 54 11.57 35.64 18.77
CA VAL A 54 10.88 35.68 20.08
C VAL A 54 11.84 36.06 21.21
N ALA A 55 13.03 35.47 21.26
CA ALA A 55 14.02 35.76 22.30
C ALA A 55 14.48 37.23 22.27
N ARG A 56 14.58 37.83 21.07
CA ARG A 56 14.92 39.25 20.89
C ARG A 56 13.73 40.19 21.04
N LYS A 57 12.52 39.67 21.29
CA LYS A 57 11.25 40.42 21.35
C LYS A 57 11.01 41.24 20.07
N GLU A 58 11.40 40.69 18.92
CA GLU A 58 11.08 41.30 17.63
C GLU A 58 9.56 41.34 17.46
N SER A 59 9.05 42.45 16.93
CA SER A 59 7.60 42.62 16.69
C SER A 59 7.07 41.73 15.57
N THR A 60 7.95 41.24 14.70
CA THR A 60 7.61 40.41 13.55
C THR A 60 8.63 39.30 13.34
N ILE A 61 8.17 38.18 12.76
CA ILE A 61 9.03 37.07 12.35
C ILE A 61 9.43 37.30 10.88
N PRO A 62 10.70 37.09 10.49
CA PRO A 62 11.15 37.31 9.11
C PRO A 62 10.64 36.21 8.16
N LEU A 63 9.40 36.38 7.68
CA LEU A 63 8.71 35.42 6.81
C LEU A 63 9.46 35.12 5.51
N ALA A 64 10.18 36.10 4.95
CA ALA A 64 10.97 35.90 3.73
C ALA A 64 12.07 34.84 3.90
N GLU A 65 12.72 34.81 5.07
CA GLU A 65 13.73 33.80 5.39
C GLU A 65 13.09 32.42 5.56
N ILE A 66 11.95 32.35 6.25
CA ILE A 66 11.18 31.10 6.44
C ILE A 66 10.71 30.53 5.10
N GLN A 67 10.23 31.38 4.18
CA GLN A 67 9.72 30.94 2.87
C GLN A 67 10.77 30.19 2.05
N LYS A 68 12.05 30.52 2.18
CA LYS A 68 13.13 29.77 1.52
C LYS A 68 13.15 28.32 1.97
N TYR A 69 13.10 28.08 3.28
CA TYR A 69 13.09 26.74 3.86
C TYR A 69 11.78 25.99 3.55
N GLN A 70 10.65 26.69 3.58
CA GLN A 70 9.35 26.10 3.21
C GLN A 70 9.36 25.59 1.76
N LYS A 71 9.87 26.39 0.81
CA LYS A 71 10.00 25.98 -0.60
C LYS A 71 10.91 24.74 -0.74
N ALA A 72 12.03 24.71 -0.01
CA ALA A 72 12.93 23.57 0.00
C ALA A 72 12.25 22.30 0.52
N ILE A 73 11.47 22.41 1.61
CA ILE A 73 10.70 21.29 2.17
C ILE A 73 9.71 20.73 1.14
N VAL A 74 8.92 21.59 0.50
CA VAL A 74 7.93 21.17 -0.51
C VAL A 74 8.60 20.42 -1.68
N ILE A 75 9.76 20.90 -2.14
CA ILE A 75 10.52 20.21 -3.21
C ILE A 75 10.99 18.84 -2.74
N LEU A 76 11.57 18.73 -1.54
CA LEU A 76 12.04 17.46 -0.99
C LEU A 76 10.89 16.46 -0.78
N GLU A 77 9.74 16.92 -0.31
CA GLU A 77 8.53 16.09 -0.15
C GLU A 77 8.04 15.55 -1.50
N GLN A 78 8.06 16.37 -2.55
CA GLN A 78 7.71 15.93 -3.90
C GLN A 78 8.68 14.88 -4.43
N GLU A 79 9.98 15.05 -4.20
CA GLU A 79 11.00 14.07 -4.59
C GLU A 79 10.83 12.74 -3.84
N ILE A 80 10.55 12.79 -2.53
CA ILE A 80 10.25 11.60 -1.73
C ILE A 80 9.01 10.88 -2.28
N ALA A 81 7.94 11.61 -2.58
CA ALA A 81 6.72 11.04 -3.16
C ALA A 81 6.99 10.36 -4.52
N GLN A 82 7.85 10.95 -5.37
CA GLN A 82 8.26 10.33 -6.63
C GLN A 82 9.07 9.04 -6.40
N MET A 83 9.99 9.01 -5.44
CA MET A 83 10.75 7.80 -5.10
C MET A 83 9.85 6.69 -4.56
N GLN A 84 8.87 7.02 -3.71
CA GLN A 84 7.89 6.07 -3.21
C GLN A 84 7.08 5.43 -4.34
N ARG A 85 6.63 6.23 -5.32
CA ARG A 85 5.94 5.71 -6.51
C ARG A 85 6.82 4.74 -7.31
N LYS A 86 8.10 5.04 -7.48
CA LYS A 86 9.05 4.14 -8.17
C LYS A 86 9.21 2.81 -7.41
N ILE A 87 9.36 2.85 -6.09
CA ILE A 87 9.42 1.63 -5.27
C ILE A 87 8.14 0.82 -5.44
N GLN A 88 6.96 1.45 -5.41
CA GLN A 88 5.69 0.76 -5.61
C GLN A 88 5.61 0.11 -6.99
N GLN A 89 6.10 0.76 -8.04
CA GLN A 89 6.18 0.19 -9.40
C GLN A 89 7.12 -1.02 -9.47
N ILE A 90 8.26 -0.97 -8.79
CA ILE A 90 9.22 -2.08 -8.72
C ILE A 90 8.60 -3.27 -7.95
N GLN A 91 7.87 -2.99 -6.88
CA GLN A 91 7.22 -4.02 -6.04
C GLN A 91 5.96 -4.61 -6.67
N SER A 92 5.27 -3.86 -7.53
CA SER A 92 4.05 -4.31 -8.24
C SER A 92 4.38 -5.18 -9.46
N GLN A 93 5.45 -5.96 -9.39
CA GLN A 93 5.84 -6.91 -10.42
C GLN A 93 5.73 -8.34 -9.88
N LYS A 94 5.25 -9.25 -10.74
CA LYS A 94 5.14 -10.68 -10.44
C LYS A 94 6.07 -11.50 -11.34
N GLU A 95 6.52 -12.62 -10.82
CA GLU A 95 7.34 -13.57 -11.55
C GLU A 95 6.44 -14.57 -12.29
N CYS A 96 6.62 -14.70 -13.61
CA CYS A 96 5.98 -15.77 -14.38
C CYS A 96 6.63 -17.12 -14.05
N GLY A 97 5.93 -18.25 -14.23
CA GLY A 97 6.53 -19.59 -14.09
C GLY A 97 7.71 -19.86 -15.03
N CYS A 98 7.93 -19.01 -16.04
CA CYS A 98 9.10 -19.03 -16.91
C CYS A 98 10.31 -18.22 -16.40
N GLY A 99 10.18 -17.54 -15.25
CA GLY A 99 11.23 -16.72 -14.62
C GLY A 99 11.21 -15.23 -14.97
N LYS A 100 10.42 -14.80 -15.96
CA LYS A 100 10.35 -13.39 -16.36
C LYS A 100 9.51 -12.56 -15.40
N MET A 101 10.03 -11.41 -14.98
CA MET A 101 9.29 -10.40 -14.22
C MET A 101 8.32 -9.65 -15.14
N LEU A 102 7.08 -9.52 -14.70
CA LEU A 102 5.99 -8.88 -15.43
C LEU A 102 5.20 -7.95 -14.49
N PRO A 103 4.48 -6.96 -15.03
CA PRO A 103 3.53 -6.18 -14.25
C PRO A 103 2.54 -7.08 -13.48
N ALA A 104 2.17 -6.71 -12.26
CA ALA A 104 1.25 -7.50 -11.43
C ALA A 104 -0.10 -7.73 -12.11
N ASP A 105 -0.55 -6.80 -12.94
CA ASP A 105 -1.80 -6.83 -13.71
C ASP A 105 -1.69 -7.60 -15.04
N ALA A 106 -0.50 -8.10 -15.41
CA ALA A 106 -0.34 -8.86 -16.64
C ALA A 106 -1.32 -10.05 -16.69
N THR A 107 -2.10 -10.17 -17.76
CA THR A 107 -3.07 -11.26 -17.94
C THR A 107 -2.47 -12.46 -18.66
N TYR A 108 -1.34 -12.27 -19.33
CA TYR A 108 -0.54 -13.33 -19.94
C TYR A 108 0.94 -12.92 -20.00
N CYS A 109 1.83 -13.90 -20.20
CA CYS A 109 3.25 -13.69 -20.38
C CYS A 109 3.58 -13.56 -21.87
N PRO A 110 4.11 -12.41 -22.35
CA PRO A 110 4.50 -12.24 -23.75
C PRO A 110 5.74 -13.05 -24.14
N PHE A 111 6.49 -13.60 -23.18
CA PHE A 111 7.71 -14.37 -23.43
C PHE A 111 7.47 -15.89 -23.53
N CYS A 112 6.53 -16.44 -22.77
CA CYS A 112 6.27 -17.89 -22.75
C CYS A 112 4.82 -18.27 -23.04
N GLY A 113 3.93 -17.29 -23.28
CA GLY A 113 2.52 -17.53 -23.58
C GLY A 113 1.65 -17.96 -22.40
N GLN A 114 2.21 -18.10 -21.20
CA GLN A 114 1.45 -18.51 -20.01
C GLN A 114 0.39 -17.47 -19.68
N GLN A 115 -0.88 -17.89 -19.64
CA GLN A 115 -1.97 -17.04 -19.17
C GLN A 115 -1.99 -17.00 -17.64
N PHE A 116 -2.14 -15.81 -17.08
CA PHE A 116 -2.37 -15.62 -15.66
C PHE A 116 -3.88 -15.51 -15.47
N HIS A 117 -4.48 -16.51 -14.84
CA HIS A 117 -5.88 -16.41 -14.45
C HIS A 117 -6.01 -15.29 -13.42
N VAL A 118 -6.46 -14.12 -13.89
CA VAL A 118 -6.97 -13.07 -13.02
C VAL A 118 -8.24 -13.65 -12.39
N VAL A 119 -8.13 -14.08 -11.14
CA VAL A 119 -9.30 -14.20 -10.28
C VAL A 119 -9.82 -12.79 -10.14
N LYS A 120 -10.74 -12.41 -11.03
CA LYS A 120 -11.58 -11.24 -10.84
C LYS A 120 -12.43 -11.57 -9.63
N VAL A 121 -11.93 -11.23 -8.44
CA VAL A 121 -12.80 -11.05 -7.28
C VAL A 121 -13.76 -9.96 -7.72
N LYS A 122 -14.97 -10.37 -8.13
CA LYS A 122 -16.06 -9.43 -8.31
C LYS A 122 -16.29 -8.82 -6.94
N THR A 123 -15.68 -7.67 -6.67
CA THR A 123 -16.30 -6.71 -5.78
C THR A 123 -17.58 -6.30 -6.49
N ALA A 124 -18.65 -7.04 -6.21
CA ALA A 124 -19.98 -6.58 -6.50
C ALA A 124 -20.12 -5.20 -5.83
N PRO A 125 -20.66 -4.18 -6.52
CA PRO A 125 -21.10 -2.99 -5.84
C PRO A 125 -22.03 -3.43 -4.72
N LEU A 126 -21.77 -2.95 -3.50
CA LEU A 126 -22.76 -2.96 -2.44
C LEU A 126 -23.91 -2.06 -2.92
N ASN A 127 -24.86 -2.67 -3.62
CA ASN A 127 -26.23 -2.28 -3.55
C ASN A 127 -27.07 -3.54 -3.41
N GLU A 128 -27.84 -3.51 -2.34
CA GLU A 128 -28.78 -4.48 -1.88
C GLU A 128 -29.77 -4.84 -2.97
N GLN A 129 -30.00 -6.15 -3.17
CA GLN A 129 -31.30 -6.79 -3.35
C GLN A 129 -31.08 -8.21 -3.88
N ASP A 130 -31.37 -9.17 -2.99
CA ASP A 130 -32.18 -10.36 -3.24
C ASP A 130 -31.89 -11.23 -4.49
N ALA A 131 -31.72 -12.54 -4.43
CA ALA A 131 -31.67 -13.52 -3.36
C ALA A 131 -31.32 -14.87 -4.03
N SER A 132 -30.44 -15.65 -3.40
CA SER A 132 -30.67 -17.09 -3.10
C SER A 132 -30.74 -18.12 -4.27
N HIS A 133 -30.32 -19.38 -4.20
CA HIS A 133 -30.22 -20.32 -3.08
C HIS A 133 -29.24 -21.46 -3.40
N THR A 134 -28.37 -21.79 -2.46
CA THR A 134 -28.26 -23.16 -1.89
C THR A 134 -27.62 -23.02 -0.51
N GLN A 135 -28.45 -22.72 0.49
CA GLN A 135 -28.86 -23.65 1.56
C GLN A 135 -27.79 -23.87 2.64
N TYR A 136 -27.81 -22.97 3.63
CA TYR A 136 -27.65 -23.32 5.04
C TYR A 136 -28.94 -22.92 5.75
N VAL A 137 -29.42 -23.79 6.63
CA VAL A 137 -30.78 -23.86 7.17
C VAL A 137 -31.11 -22.60 7.99
N ASN A 138 -32.14 -21.88 7.56
CA ASN A 138 -32.69 -20.71 8.22
C ASN A 138 -33.68 -21.18 9.29
N SER A 139 -33.29 -21.14 10.56
CA SER A 139 -34.22 -21.26 11.69
C SER A 139 -34.22 -19.95 12.45
N ASN A 140 -35.09 -19.05 12.01
CA ASN A 140 -35.27 -17.71 12.59
C ASN A 140 -35.90 -17.87 13.98
N ARG A 141 -35.07 -18.10 15.01
CA ARG A 141 -35.51 -18.14 16.40
C ARG A 141 -35.82 -16.71 16.84
N HIS A 142 -36.96 -16.53 17.48
CA HIS A 142 -37.34 -15.26 18.11
C HIS A 142 -37.39 -15.49 19.61
N CYS A 143 -36.97 -14.48 20.37
CA CYS A 143 -37.12 -14.49 21.81
C CYS A 143 -38.62 -14.59 22.15
N THR A 144 -39.01 -15.61 22.90
CA THR A 144 -40.42 -15.82 23.28
C THR A 144 -40.95 -14.76 24.25
N GLN A 145 -40.06 -14.00 24.89
CA GLN A 145 -40.44 -12.96 25.85
C GLN A 145 -40.56 -11.57 25.22
N CYS A 146 -39.65 -11.17 24.33
CA CYS A 146 -39.64 -9.81 23.75
C CYS A 146 -39.83 -9.78 22.22
N GLY A 147 -39.91 -10.95 21.57
CA GLY A 147 -40.14 -11.06 20.13
C GLY A 147 -38.95 -10.71 19.25
N SER A 148 -37.80 -10.29 19.80
CA SER A 148 -36.62 -9.95 19.02
C SER A 148 -35.98 -11.18 18.37
N SER A 149 -35.51 -11.05 17.13
CA SER A 149 -34.80 -12.12 16.42
C SER A 149 -33.46 -12.42 17.12
N VAL A 150 -33.15 -13.71 17.30
CA VAL A 150 -31.94 -14.18 17.98
C VAL A 150 -31.19 -15.17 17.11
N VAL A 151 -29.86 -15.11 17.14
CA VAL A 151 -28.99 -16.00 16.33
C VAL A 151 -28.78 -17.30 17.10
N SER A 152 -28.65 -18.43 16.41
CA SER A 152 -28.56 -19.77 17.04
C SER A 152 -27.35 -19.97 17.97
N THR A 153 -26.35 -19.10 17.92
CA THR A 153 -25.16 -19.12 18.80
C THR A 153 -25.33 -18.29 20.08
N ASP A 154 -26.41 -17.52 20.22
CA ASP A 154 -26.65 -16.69 21.40
C ASP A 154 -27.24 -17.55 22.54
N HIS A 155 -26.65 -17.46 23.72
CA HIS A 155 -27.13 -18.13 24.94
C HIS A 155 -28.14 -17.26 25.71
N PHE A 156 -28.14 -15.94 25.44
CA PHE A 156 -29.05 -14.97 26.05
C PHE A 156 -29.55 -13.99 24.98
N CYS A 157 -30.79 -13.54 25.12
CA CYS A 157 -31.38 -12.50 24.30
C CYS A 157 -30.70 -11.17 24.61
N ARG A 158 -30.05 -10.57 23.61
CA ARG A 158 -29.34 -9.29 23.73
C ARG A 158 -30.25 -8.10 24.04
N THR A 159 -31.56 -8.23 23.81
CA THR A 159 -32.52 -7.14 24.01
C THR A 159 -33.16 -7.16 25.39
N CYS A 160 -33.52 -8.33 25.92
CA CYS A 160 -34.23 -8.43 27.21
C CYS A 160 -33.49 -9.24 28.29
N GLY A 161 -32.38 -9.89 27.96
CA GLY A 161 -31.57 -10.67 28.90
C GLY A 161 -32.07 -12.08 29.21
N LEU A 162 -33.18 -12.54 28.60
CA LEU A 162 -33.67 -13.91 28.76
C LEU A 162 -32.67 -14.94 28.23
N GLN A 163 -32.43 -16.03 28.96
CA GLN A 163 -31.64 -17.17 28.49
C GLN A 163 -32.41 -17.99 27.45
N LEU A 164 -31.82 -18.26 26.29
CA LEU A 164 -32.46 -18.83 25.08
C LEU A 164 -32.39 -20.36 24.97
#